data_AF-A0A814BZV5-F1
#
_entry.id   AF-A0A814BZV5-F1
#
_cell.length_a   1.000
_cell.length_b   1.000
_cell.length_c   1.000
_cell.angle_alpha   90.00
_cell.angle_beta   90.00
_cell.angle_gamma   90.00
#
_symmetry.space_group_name_H-M   'P 1'
#
loop_
_entity.id
_entity.type
_entity.pdbx_description
1 polymer ?
#
loop_
_entity_poly.entity_id
_entity_poly.type
_entity_poly.pdbx_seq_one_letter_code
_entity_poly.pdbx_strand_id
1 'polypeptide(L)'
;MATMRHSLAILFIILLIEIIHSEVTFDSVCSPDVEVSGMSSTDGNDVYAIDLSDTKFSPEDAISVYLRQIRPNYGINEFVIRAFDHDGNVVGRFDDPQISNLMVKHHTCPNGATAVYADHVDSPGYREIPLTWRATGVHQNLDEIIFRAGVVSNRQLYRVKATSLKRRLPPGTIPFSQDQSINIDQCGESQGCLVVPQQCNNAGKCEYTLSWQALDDERARFHIVARAQGFVGVGFSKDEKRGDDQVILCAKDAQGHVSVYNMFVSVQSPQYVFRGRPSYGLRDAEGYSNGPHIICKFEKSLAAYTDDLVEDDERNRGRIDRERLVDLRQPHYIYPIYSDEDLVTAQGMRIPFQDISIVNNHPVNFQRRLWQKSHPEGASVLAKIHAILNIIAWVLFASAGVMIARYFDSVWPEYERQVVVDGTGAVTGETVQRRRRFSYFTILPPIMTLVAILTWIAFFCILFELNWRWTSGTHHMWHSILGVIVLVCAFLAPIIGVLRPVPHTKPYCIWYWIHWLVVSLAHCLAIPVIFLGMDNRRLDLWTWCSWLLFGWCIFHFIVQLIFEIHACCYARREYGHIDEGDRYREKHPGHRIRRERVPGEGWKPALLGIYLLVTLIVVIILILAVVFYEGY
;
A
#
# COMPACT_ATOMS: atom_id res chain seq x y z
N MET A 1 -22.49 -43.17 49.61
CA MET A 1 -22.33 -42.17 48.52
C MET A 1 -23.47 -41.14 48.44
N ALA A 2 -24.32 -41.02 49.46
CA ALA A 2 -25.26 -39.88 49.61
C ALA A 2 -24.77 -38.83 50.64
N THR A 3 -23.67 -39.11 51.33
CA THR A 3 -22.95 -38.18 52.22
C THR A 3 -21.87 -37.35 51.52
N MET A 4 -21.74 -37.47 50.19
CA MET A 4 -20.75 -36.76 49.37
C MET A 4 -21.36 -35.68 48.45
N ARG A 5 -22.65 -35.38 48.61
CA ARG A 5 -23.34 -34.28 47.90
C ARG A 5 -23.73 -33.12 48.80
N HIS A 6 -23.74 -33.30 50.13
CA HIS A 6 -23.94 -32.21 51.08
C HIS A 6 -22.64 -31.53 51.54
N SER A 7 -21.50 -32.21 51.48
CA SER A 7 -20.19 -31.62 51.81
C SER A 7 -19.62 -30.70 50.72
N LEU A 8 -20.02 -30.87 49.45
CA LEU A 8 -19.61 -29.98 48.36
C LEU A 8 -20.48 -28.72 48.25
N ALA A 9 -21.75 -28.78 48.62
CA ALA A 9 -22.62 -27.60 48.69
C ALA A 9 -22.28 -26.71 49.90
N ILE A 10 -21.86 -27.31 51.03
CA ILE A 10 -21.38 -26.56 52.20
C ILE A 10 -19.98 -25.98 51.96
N LEU A 11 -19.09 -26.66 51.21
CA LEU A 11 -17.81 -26.04 50.79
C LEU A 11 -18.03 -24.89 49.79
N PHE A 12 -19.00 -24.99 48.88
CA PHE A 12 -19.31 -23.90 47.93
C PHE A 12 -19.96 -22.69 48.63
N ILE A 13 -20.77 -22.93 49.68
CA ILE A 13 -21.38 -21.87 50.49
C ILE A 13 -20.39 -21.27 51.51
N ILE A 14 -19.42 -22.03 52.03
CA ILE A 14 -18.33 -21.50 52.88
C ILE A 14 -17.29 -20.73 52.04
N LEU A 15 -16.99 -21.15 50.80
CA LEU A 15 -16.20 -20.37 49.83
C LEU A 15 -16.94 -19.12 49.31
N LEU A 16 -18.28 -19.08 49.36
CA LEU A 16 -19.09 -17.89 49.05
C LEU A 16 -19.33 -16.97 50.26
N ILE A 17 -19.07 -17.45 51.49
CA ILE A 17 -19.25 -16.67 52.73
C ILE A 17 -17.91 -16.15 53.29
N GLU A 18 -16.75 -16.66 52.84
CA GLU A 18 -15.46 -15.96 52.98
C GLU A 18 -15.21 -14.88 51.91
N ILE A 19 -16.07 -14.75 50.88
CA ILE A 19 -16.06 -13.65 49.88
C ILE A 19 -17.13 -12.58 50.20
N ILE A 20 -17.59 -12.53 51.45
CA ILE A 20 -18.39 -11.41 51.98
C ILE A 20 -17.74 -10.94 53.30
N HIS A 21 -16.43 -10.69 53.25
CA HIS A 21 -15.97 -9.43 53.81
C HIS A 21 -16.34 -8.36 52.78
N SER A 22 -17.01 -7.29 53.20
CA SER A 22 -17.38 -6.20 52.31
C SER A 22 -16.12 -5.46 51.85
N GLU A 23 -15.38 -6.05 50.92
CA GLU A 23 -14.37 -5.36 50.14
C GLU A 23 -15.11 -4.39 49.23
N VAL A 24 -14.69 -3.13 49.28
CA VAL A 24 -15.16 -2.11 48.37
C VAL A 24 -14.64 -2.44 46.96
N THR A 25 -15.50 -3.04 46.14
CA THR A 25 -15.18 -3.30 44.74
C THR A 25 -15.53 -2.07 43.91
N PHE A 26 -14.52 -1.45 43.28
CA PHE A 26 -14.75 -0.46 42.23
C PHE A 26 -15.40 -1.19 41.04
N ASP A 27 -16.67 -0.90 40.73
CA ASP A 27 -17.47 -1.63 39.75
C ASP A 27 -16.92 -1.52 38.31
N SER A 28 -16.05 -0.53 38.05
CA SER A 28 -15.36 -0.38 36.77
C SER A 28 -14.05 0.40 36.88
N VAL A 29 -12.95 -0.31 37.16
CA VAL A 29 -11.60 0.30 37.33
C VAL A 29 -11.15 1.09 36.08
N CYS A 30 -11.58 0.72 34.88
CA CYS A 30 -11.22 1.42 33.63
C CYS A 30 -12.25 2.44 33.12
N SER A 31 -13.36 2.68 33.85
CA SER A 31 -14.39 3.64 33.45
C SER A 31 -14.01 5.08 33.80
N PRO A 32 -14.42 6.10 33.01
CA PRO A 32 -14.17 7.51 33.32
C PRO A 32 -14.79 7.97 34.64
N ASP A 33 -15.88 7.32 35.08
CA ASP A 33 -16.57 7.61 36.33
C ASP A 33 -16.12 6.66 37.45
N VAL A 34 -15.83 7.21 38.64
CA VAL A 34 -15.60 6.40 39.85
C VAL A 34 -16.97 6.13 40.47
N GLU A 35 -17.38 4.87 40.42
CA GLU A 35 -18.56 4.36 41.13
C GLU A 35 -18.14 3.21 42.05
N VAL A 36 -18.70 3.24 43.26
CA VAL A 36 -18.55 2.20 44.27
C VAL A 36 -19.95 1.75 44.65
N SER A 37 -20.25 0.47 44.46
CA SER A 37 -21.56 -0.10 44.79
C SER A 37 -21.98 0.25 46.22
N GLY A 38 -23.13 0.91 46.35
CA GLY A 38 -23.73 1.26 47.64
C GLY A 38 -23.20 2.53 48.32
N MET A 39 -22.36 3.35 47.67
CA MET A 39 -21.86 4.63 48.23
C MET A 39 -22.24 5.85 47.39
N SER A 40 -22.60 6.94 48.05
CA SER A 40 -22.79 8.26 47.41
C SER A 40 -21.46 8.97 47.18
N SER A 41 -21.27 9.56 46.00
CA SER A 41 -20.09 10.38 45.71
C SER A 41 -20.23 11.80 46.27
N THR A 42 -19.22 12.27 46.98
CA THR A 42 -19.12 13.66 47.48
C THR A 42 -17.90 14.35 46.85
N ASP A 43 -17.96 15.68 46.71
CA ASP A 43 -16.79 16.48 46.32
C ASP A 43 -15.72 16.40 47.44
N GLY A 44 -14.51 15.95 47.08
CA GLY A 44 -13.37 15.79 47.98
C GLY A 44 -12.31 16.88 47.85
N ASN A 45 -12.57 17.95 47.08
CA ASN A 45 -11.59 18.98 46.73
C ASN A 45 -10.97 19.72 47.91
N ASP A 46 -11.65 19.78 49.06
CA ASP A 46 -11.17 20.38 50.31
C ASP A 46 -10.54 19.37 51.29
N VAL A 47 -10.55 18.08 50.94
CA VAL A 47 -10.10 16.96 51.76
C VAL A 47 -8.84 16.29 51.20
N TYR A 48 -8.73 16.16 49.87
CA TYR A 48 -7.62 15.49 49.18
C TYR A 48 -7.15 16.30 47.96
N ALA A 49 -5.89 16.11 47.57
CA ALA A 49 -5.30 16.68 46.35
C ALA A 49 -4.42 15.66 45.63
N ILE A 50 -4.24 15.86 44.32
CA ILE A 50 -3.22 15.17 43.51
C ILE A 50 -2.14 16.20 43.17
N ASP A 51 -0.95 15.99 43.69
CA ASP A 51 0.23 16.80 43.40
C ASP A 51 1.17 16.03 42.45
N LEU A 52 1.79 16.73 41.50
CA LEU A 52 2.70 16.14 40.50
C LEU A 52 4.12 16.69 40.69
N SER A 53 5.14 15.87 40.48
CA SER A 53 6.55 16.31 40.55
C SER A 53 6.94 17.28 39.43
N ASP A 54 6.27 17.18 38.28
CA ASP A 54 6.41 18.10 37.16
C ASP A 54 5.02 18.45 36.63
N THR A 55 4.90 19.63 36.02
CA THR A 55 3.69 20.07 35.30
C THR A 55 3.75 19.72 33.83
N LYS A 56 4.92 19.25 33.36
CA LYS A 56 5.15 18.84 31.98
C LYS A 56 5.79 17.46 31.83
N PHE A 57 5.47 16.74 30.76
CA PHE A 57 6.03 15.40 30.49
C PHE A 57 6.46 15.21 29.03
N SER A 58 7.42 14.33 28.82
CA SER A 58 7.90 13.82 27.52
C SER A 58 7.66 12.31 27.44
N PRO A 59 7.61 11.69 26.24
CA PRO A 59 7.53 10.24 26.13
C PRO A 59 8.68 9.57 26.89
N GLU A 60 8.37 8.48 27.60
CA GLU A 60 9.26 7.72 28.50
C GLU A 60 9.67 8.42 29.81
N ASP A 61 9.19 9.66 30.06
CA ASP A 61 9.39 10.31 31.36
C ASP A 61 8.65 9.55 32.47
N ALA A 62 9.29 9.47 33.63
CA ALA A 62 8.70 8.96 34.87
C ALA A 62 8.35 10.16 35.77
N ILE A 63 7.07 10.35 36.04
CA ILE A 63 6.51 11.44 36.84
C ILE A 63 6.01 10.89 38.17
N SER A 64 6.42 11.51 39.26
CA SER A 64 5.89 11.16 40.58
C SER A 64 4.53 11.85 40.79
N VAL A 65 3.53 11.05 41.15
CA VAL A 65 2.15 11.44 41.40
C VAL A 65 1.87 11.21 42.89
N TYR A 66 1.54 12.27 43.62
CA TYR A 66 1.29 12.22 45.06
C TYR A 66 -0.19 12.41 45.33
N LEU A 67 -0.83 11.38 45.88
CA LEU A 67 -2.18 11.51 46.43
C LEU A 67 -2.08 11.98 47.89
N ARG A 68 -2.45 13.24 48.16
CA ARG A 68 -2.22 13.92 49.43
C ARG A 68 -3.51 14.20 50.18
N GLN A 69 -3.45 13.96 51.49
CA GLN A 69 -4.48 14.34 52.46
C GLN A 69 -4.29 15.81 52.87
N ILE A 70 -5.35 16.62 52.71
CA ILE A 70 -5.38 18.02 53.13
C ILE A 70 -5.90 18.16 54.57
N ARG A 71 -6.97 17.43 54.92
CA ARG A 71 -7.59 17.49 56.25
C ARG A 71 -7.23 16.28 57.11
N PRO A 72 -6.63 16.47 58.31
CA PRO A 72 -6.12 15.37 59.15
C PRO A 72 -7.17 14.31 59.56
N ASN A 73 -8.45 14.67 59.64
CA ASN A 73 -9.52 13.78 60.11
C ASN A 73 -10.07 12.84 59.04
N TYR A 74 -9.56 12.90 57.80
CA TYR A 74 -10.02 12.11 56.65
C TYR A 74 -8.84 11.34 56.05
N GLY A 75 -8.52 10.18 56.61
CA GLY A 75 -7.40 9.35 56.16
C GLY A 75 -7.66 8.67 54.81
N ILE A 76 -6.59 8.32 54.09
CA ILE A 76 -6.69 7.57 52.84
C ILE A 76 -6.74 6.08 53.19
N ASN A 77 -7.96 5.52 53.32
CA ASN A 77 -8.14 4.11 53.67
C ASN A 77 -8.15 3.22 52.42
N GLU A 78 -8.81 3.68 51.35
CA GLU A 78 -8.89 3.00 50.07
C GLU A 78 -8.87 4.06 48.97
N PHE A 79 -8.22 3.77 47.85
CA PHE A 79 -8.14 4.73 46.75
C PHE A 79 -8.04 4.05 45.38
N VAL A 80 -8.43 4.79 44.36
CA VAL A 80 -8.15 4.49 42.96
C VAL A 80 -7.60 5.73 42.28
N ILE A 81 -6.56 5.59 41.47
CA ILE A 81 -5.97 6.69 40.69
C ILE A 81 -5.58 6.24 39.30
N ARG A 82 -5.88 7.10 38.33
CA ARG A 82 -5.83 6.81 36.90
C ARG A 82 -5.40 8.06 36.13
N ALA A 83 -4.76 7.84 35.00
CA ALA A 83 -4.42 8.88 34.03
C ALA A 83 -5.29 8.68 32.79
N PHE A 84 -5.86 9.77 32.28
CA PHE A 84 -6.75 9.77 31.12
C PHE A 84 -6.22 10.67 30.01
N ASP A 85 -6.51 10.31 28.76
CA ASP A 85 -6.43 11.24 27.64
C ASP A 85 -7.67 12.17 27.58
N HIS A 86 -7.71 13.05 26.56
CA HIS A 86 -8.84 13.95 26.33
C HIS A 86 -10.12 13.19 25.94
N ASP A 87 -10.00 12.01 25.34
CA ASP A 87 -11.12 11.20 24.87
C ASP A 87 -11.69 10.28 25.99
N GLY A 88 -11.09 10.30 27.17
CA GLY A 88 -11.53 9.55 28.35
C GLY A 88 -10.98 8.13 28.43
N ASN A 89 -9.96 7.77 27.65
CA ASN A 89 -9.29 6.47 27.73
C ASN A 89 -8.18 6.50 28.78
N VAL A 90 -7.98 5.39 29.50
CA VAL A 90 -6.89 5.26 30.47
C VAL A 90 -5.55 5.16 29.73
N VAL A 91 -4.54 5.90 30.18
CA VAL A 91 -3.24 6.01 29.51
C VAL A 91 -2.05 5.90 30.46
N GLY A 92 -0.92 5.44 29.93
CA GLY A 92 0.33 5.29 30.66
C GLY A 92 0.39 4.05 31.56
N ARG A 93 1.53 3.90 32.22
CA ARG A 93 1.81 2.79 33.13
C ARG A 93 2.23 3.32 34.48
N PHE A 94 1.66 2.81 35.56
CA PHE A 94 2.17 3.05 36.90
C PHE A 94 3.18 1.96 37.28
N ASP A 95 4.34 2.39 37.77
CA ASP A 95 5.37 1.50 38.32
C ASP A 95 5.00 1.10 39.77
N ASP A 96 5.49 -0.06 40.21
CA ASP A 96 5.23 -0.55 41.57
C ASP A 96 5.78 0.45 42.61
N PRO A 97 5.00 0.80 43.65
CA PRO A 97 5.45 1.73 44.68
C PRO A 97 6.64 1.15 45.45
N GLN A 98 7.70 1.95 45.63
CA GLN A 98 8.91 1.58 46.39
C GLN A 98 8.69 1.54 47.92
N ILE A 99 7.44 1.52 48.39
CA ILE A 99 7.11 1.52 49.83
C ILE A 99 6.86 0.08 50.29
N SER A 100 7.72 -0.42 51.17
CA SER A 100 7.71 -1.82 51.63
C SER A 100 6.42 -2.28 52.33
N ASN A 101 5.56 -1.35 52.77
CA ASN A 101 4.36 -1.64 53.58
C ASN A 101 3.03 -1.17 52.94
N LEU A 102 3.06 -0.67 51.70
CA LEU A 102 1.83 -0.26 50.98
C LEU A 102 1.51 -1.30 49.90
N MET A 103 0.52 -2.16 50.15
CA MET A 103 0.05 -3.11 49.15
C MET A 103 -0.89 -2.40 48.17
N VAL A 104 -0.43 -2.19 46.95
CA VAL A 104 -1.22 -1.58 45.87
C VAL A 104 -1.44 -2.60 44.76
N LYS A 105 -2.67 -2.66 44.24
CA LYS A 105 -3.07 -3.55 43.15
C LYS A 105 -3.06 -2.79 41.82
N HIS A 106 -2.51 -3.43 40.79
CA HIS A 106 -2.51 -2.91 39.43
C HIS A 106 -3.56 -3.63 38.58
N HIS A 107 -4.38 -2.88 37.85
CA HIS A 107 -5.33 -3.42 36.89
C HIS A 107 -4.95 -2.97 35.48
N THR A 108 -4.84 -3.92 34.55
CA THR A 108 -4.50 -3.60 33.15
C THR A 108 -5.80 -3.47 32.34
N CYS A 109 -6.02 -2.31 31.74
CA CYS A 109 -7.18 -2.03 30.90
C CYS A 109 -7.02 -2.67 29.50
N PRO A 110 -8.10 -2.81 28.70
CA PRO A 110 -8.07 -3.48 27.39
C PRO A 110 -7.06 -2.88 26.39
N ASN A 111 -6.70 -1.61 26.56
CA ASN A 111 -5.72 -0.89 25.76
C ASN A 111 -4.27 -1.03 26.26
N GLY A 112 -4.02 -1.87 27.27
CA GLY A 112 -2.69 -2.12 27.84
C GLY A 112 -2.22 -1.08 28.88
N ALA A 113 -2.99 -0.02 29.12
CA ALA A 113 -2.69 0.96 30.18
C ALA A 113 -3.01 0.39 31.57
N THR A 114 -2.37 0.89 32.62
CA THR A 114 -2.57 0.39 33.98
C THR A 114 -3.25 1.42 34.88
N ALA A 115 -4.25 0.98 35.63
CA ALA A 115 -4.84 1.70 36.75
C ALA A 115 -4.30 1.15 38.08
N VAL A 116 -4.28 2.00 39.10
CA VAL A 116 -3.75 1.68 40.42
C VAL A 116 -4.84 1.85 41.46
N TYR A 117 -5.03 0.85 42.30
CA TYR A 117 -5.99 0.91 43.40
C TYR A 117 -5.50 0.16 44.65
N ALA A 118 -5.97 0.58 45.82
CA ALA A 118 -5.75 -0.10 47.08
C ALA A 118 -7.09 -0.27 47.79
N ASP A 119 -7.39 -1.50 48.18
CA ASP A 119 -8.57 -1.95 48.90
C ASP A 119 -8.40 -1.86 50.43
N HIS A 120 -7.17 -1.81 50.93
CA HIS A 120 -6.89 -1.49 52.32
C HIS A 120 -5.48 -0.91 52.51
N VAL A 121 -5.40 0.29 53.09
CA VAL A 121 -4.12 0.89 53.50
C VAL A 121 -3.90 0.64 54.99
N ASP A 122 -3.14 -0.40 55.30
CA ASP A 122 -2.95 -1.02 56.63
C ASP A 122 -2.12 -0.19 57.64
N SER A 123 -2.07 1.14 57.50
CA SER A 123 -1.34 1.99 58.46
C SER A 123 -2.01 3.34 58.70
N PRO A 124 -2.20 3.73 59.98
CA PRO A 124 -2.74 5.04 60.30
C PRO A 124 -1.67 6.10 60.03
N GLY A 125 -1.75 6.77 58.88
CA GLY A 125 -1.14 8.10 58.73
C GLY A 125 -0.30 8.38 57.49
N TYR A 126 -0.48 7.68 56.36
CA TYR A 126 0.07 8.19 55.11
C TYR A 126 -0.66 9.48 54.72
N ARG A 127 -0.02 10.62 55.00
CA ARG A 127 -0.50 11.95 54.56
C ARG A 127 -0.33 12.14 53.06
N GLU A 128 0.57 11.38 52.45
CA GLU A 128 0.86 11.38 51.02
C GLU A 128 1.20 9.96 50.57
N ILE A 129 0.66 9.57 49.41
CA ILE A 129 0.95 8.30 48.76
C ILE A 129 1.71 8.61 47.47
N PRO A 130 3.03 8.33 47.41
CA PRO A 130 3.82 8.53 46.21
C PRO A 130 3.65 7.36 45.25
N LEU A 131 3.27 7.67 44.02
CA LEU A 131 3.17 6.75 42.90
C LEU A 131 4.06 7.24 41.78
N THR A 132 4.56 6.33 40.93
CA THR A 132 5.34 6.72 39.75
C THR A 132 4.56 6.34 38.51
N TRP A 133 4.27 7.33 37.67
CA TRP A 133 3.59 7.15 36.39
C TRP A 133 4.56 7.38 35.25
N ARG A 134 4.63 6.45 34.30
CA ARG A 134 5.49 6.47 33.13
C ARG A 134 4.68 6.69 31.86
N ALA A 135 5.12 7.66 31.06
CA ALA A 135 4.55 7.92 29.75
C ALA A 135 5.06 6.88 28.75
N THR A 136 4.21 5.95 28.30
CA THR A 136 4.57 4.99 27.25
C THR A 136 4.69 5.65 25.86
N GLY A 137 5.48 5.07 24.95
CA GLY A 137 5.63 5.53 23.56
C GLY A 137 4.34 5.70 22.74
N VAL A 138 3.21 5.15 23.17
CA VAL A 138 1.89 5.34 22.53
C VAL A 138 1.36 6.78 22.74
N HIS A 139 1.91 7.53 23.69
CA HIS A 139 1.47 8.90 24.02
C HIS A 139 2.20 10.00 23.23
N GLN A 140 2.91 9.65 22.16
CA GLN A 140 3.62 10.62 21.29
C GLN A 140 2.70 11.68 20.65
N ASN A 141 1.39 11.45 20.65
CA ASN A 141 0.37 12.35 20.08
C ASN A 141 -0.57 12.98 21.13
N LEU A 142 -0.31 12.82 22.43
CA LEU A 142 -1.18 13.38 23.49
C LEU A 142 -0.61 14.72 24.01
N ASP A 143 -1.43 15.76 23.98
CA ASP A 143 -1.06 17.12 24.41
C ASP A 143 -1.20 17.33 25.93
N GLU A 144 -2.11 16.60 26.56
CA GLU A 144 -2.42 16.70 27.98
C GLU A 144 -2.90 15.35 28.54
N ILE A 145 -2.44 15.03 29.75
CA ILE A 145 -2.87 13.86 30.52
C ILE A 145 -3.60 14.35 31.77
N ILE A 146 -4.74 13.74 32.09
CA ILE A 146 -5.59 14.14 33.20
C ILE A 146 -5.59 13.04 34.26
N PHE A 147 -5.02 13.32 35.43
CA PHE A 147 -5.08 12.41 36.58
C PHE A 147 -6.40 12.58 37.33
N ARG A 148 -7.10 11.48 37.57
CA ARG A 148 -8.32 11.44 38.39
C ARG A 148 -8.15 10.40 39.50
N ALA A 149 -8.55 10.77 40.70
CA ALA A 149 -8.55 9.87 41.85
C ALA A 149 -9.89 9.88 42.59
N GLY A 150 -10.23 8.74 43.18
CA GLY A 150 -11.30 8.57 44.14
C GLY A 150 -10.73 8.01 45.43
N VAL A 151 -11.13 8.58 46.57
CA VAL A 151 -10.69 8.12 47.89
C VAL A 151 -11.91 7.76 48.72
N VAL A 152 -11.89 6.57 49.32
CA VAL A 152 -12.92 6.14 50.27
C VAL A 152 -12.40 6.33 51.68
N SER A 153 -13.16 7.07 52.48
CA SER A 153 -12.89 7.30 53.90
C SER A 153 -14.22 7.33 54.65
N ASN A 154 -14.29 6.67 55.81
CA ASN A 154 -15.50 6.60 56.63
C ASN A 154 -16.77 6.20 55.84
N ARG A 155 -16.65 5.24 54.90
CA ARG A 155 -17.73 4.76 54.02
C ARG A 155 -18.36 5.83 53.10
N GLN A 156 -17.61 6.87 52.77
CA GLN A 156 -17.98 7.89 51.79
C GLN A 156 -16.91 7.96 50.70
N LEU A 157 -17.34 8.05 49.44
CA LEU A 157 -16.47 8.23 48.29
C LEU A 157 -16.24 9.72 48.03
N TYR A 158 -15.00 10.16 48.13
CA TYR A 158 -14.57 11.52 47.83
C TYR A 158 -13.92 11.56 46.45
N ARG A 159 -14.49 12.35 45.53
CA ARG A 159 -13.87 12.62 44.22
C ARG A 159 -12.84 13.72 44.36
N VAL A 160 -11.59 13.41 43.99
CA VAL A 160 -10.49 14.37 44.05
C VAL A 160 -10.48 15.20 42.79
N LYS A 161 -10.14 16.49 42.92
CA LYS A 161 -9.96 17.40 41.77
C LYS A 161 -9.01 16.78 40.76
N ALA A 162 -9.42 16.75 39.50
CA ALA A 162 -8.54 16.29 38.44
C ALA A 162 -7.34 17.24 38.27
N THR A 163 -6.15 16.68 38.15
CA THR A 163 -4.90 17.44 37.93
C THR A 163 -4.36 17.09 36.56
N SER A 164 -4.01 18.11 35.77
CA SER A 164 -3.52 17.90 34.41
C SER A 164 -2.01 18.05 34.29
N LEU A 165 -1.42 17.24 33.41
CA LEU A 165 0.00 17.15 33.10
C LEU A 165 0.15 17.40 31.60
N LYS A 166 0.78 18.52 31.25
CA LYS A 166 0.86 18.97 29.84
C LYS A 166 2.09 18.40 29.15
N ARG A 167 2.04 18.17 27.85
CA ARG A 167 3.25 17.76 27.14
C ARG A 167 4.31 18.85 27.23
N ARG A 168 5.56 18.47 27.48
CA ARG A 168 6.71 19.36 27.38
C ARG A 168 6.89 19.70 25.90
N LEU A 169 6.36 20.85 25.51
CA LEU A 169 6.61 21.45 24.21
C LEU A 169 8.13 21.63 24.08
N PRO A 170 8.79 21.07 23.05
CA PRO A 170 10.21 21.35 22.81
C PRO A 170 10.39 22.86 22.63
N PRO A 171 11.53 23.44 23.05
CA PRO A 171 11.80 24.86 22.82
C PRO A 171 11.73 25.12 21.31
N GLY A 172 10.65 25.73 20.84
CA GLY A 172 10.42 25.96 19.41
C GLY A 172 9.04 25.63 18.85
N THR A 173 7.99 25.42 19.65
CA THR A 173 6.61 25.35 19.12
C THR A 173 6.02 26.75 18.95
N ILE A 174 6.42 27.43 17.88
CA ILE A 174 5.69 28.57 17.31
C ILE A 174 4.53 27.97 16.49
N PRO A 175 3.30 28.51 16.52
CA PRO A 175 2.28 28.12 15.55
C PRO A 175 2.85 28.21 14.14
N PHE A 176 2.55 27.24 13.27
CA PHE A 176 3.03 27.12 11.89
C PHE A 176 3.07 28.51 11.21
N SER A 177 4.24 29.14 11.26
CA SER A 177 4.38 30.51 10.80
C SER A 177 4.38 30.49 9.28
N GLN A 178 3.94 31.59 8.68
CA GLN A 178 3.93 31.79 7.23
C GLN A 178 5.31 31.58 6.57
N ASP A 179 6.39 31.54 7.37
CA ASP A 179 7.77 31.31 6.97
C ASP A 179 8.19 29.82 6.95
N GLN A 180 7.40 28.92 7.56
CA GLN A 180 7.63 27.47 7.56
C GLN A 180 6.81 26.73 6.49
N SER A 181 5.99 27.45 5.73
CA SER A 181 5.17 26.93 4.64
C SER A 181 5.61 27.50 3.30
N ILE A 182 5.70 26.66 2.27
CA ILE A 182 5.92 27.13 0.91
C ILE A 182 4.59 27.67 0.36
N ASN A 183 4.56 28.95 -0.04
CA ASN A 183 3.38 29.51 -0.68
C ASN A 183 3.25 29.01 -2.12
N ILE A 184 2.43 27.98 -2.34
CA ILE A 184 2.26 27.34 -3.65
C ILE A 184 1.67 28.31 -4.69
N ASP A 185 0.93 29.33 -4.28
CA ASP A 185 0.33 30.31 -5.20
C ASP A 185 1.38 31.16 -5.91
N GLN A 186 2.57 31.29 -5.31
CA GLN A 186 3.69 32.03 -5.91
C GLN A 186 4.51 31.21 -6.92
N CYS A 187 4.20 29.91 -7.06
CA CYS A 187 4.88 29.01 -7.98
C CYS A 187 4.54 29.33 -9.44
N GLY A 188 5.57 29.58 -10.26
CA GLY A 188 5.42 30.00 -11.66
C GLY A 188 5.37 31.52 -11.86
N GLU A 189 5.24 32.30 -10.77
CA GLU A 189 5.27 33.77 -10.83
C GLU A 189 6.53 34.37 -10.20
N SER A 190 6.90 33.94 -8.98
CA SER A 190 8.03 34.51 -8.22
C SER A 190 8.99 33.46 -7.65
N GLN A 191 8.64 32.18 -7.75
CA GLN A 191 9.49 31.05 -7.41
C GLN A 191 9.17 29.86 -8.32
N GLY A 192 10.16 29.02 -8.60
CA GLY A 192 9.95 27.71 -9.21
C GLY A 192 9.57 26.70 -8.14
N CYS A 193 8.72 25.73 -8.47
CA CYS A 193 8.27 24.74 -7.50
C CYS A 193 8.10 23.35 -8.10
N LEU A 194 8.33 22.35 -7.27
CA LEU A 194 8.08 20.93 -7.46
C LEU A 194 7.21 20.44 -6.30
N VAL A 195 6.03 19.90 -6.61
CA VAL A 195 5.05 19.43 -5.61
C VAL A 195 4.69 17.98 -5.84
N VAL A 196 4.55 17.21 -4.76
CA VAL A 196 4.13 15.81 -4.75
C VAL A 196 3.06 15.63 -3.67
N PRO A 197 1.87 15.09 -3.99
CA PRO A 197 1.40 14.74 -5.34
C PRO A 197 1.00 15.95 -6.20
N GLN A 198 0.78 15.74 -7.50
CA GLN A 198 0.55 16.81 -8.50
C GLN A 198 -0.65 17.73 -8.16
N GLN A 199 -1.66 17.21 -7.47
CA GLN A 199 -2.90 17.91 -7.13
C GLN A 199 -2.81 18.70 -5.80
N CYS A 200 -1.61 18.82 -5.23
CA CYS A 200 -1.45 19.49 -3.97
C CYS A 200 -1.46 21.02 -4.13
N ASN A 201 -2.57 21.64 -3.73
CA ASN A 201 -2.74 23.11 -3.74
C ASN A 201 -2.35 23.77 -2.40
N ASN A 202 -2.14 22.99 -1.34
CA ASN A 202 -1.79 23.47 -0.01
C ASN A 202 -0.54 22.76 0.50
N ALA A 203 0.58 23.49 0.67
CA ALA A 203 1.87 22.91 1.08
C ALA A 203 1.80 22.07 2.36
N GLY A 204 0.97 22.44 3.33
CA GLY A 204 0.80 21.67 4.58
C GLY A 204 0.08 20.32 4.43
N LYS A 205 -0.42 19.99 3.23
CA LYS A 205 -1.03 18.70 2.90
C LYS A 205 -0.23 17.91 1.85
N CYS A 206 0.84 18.47 1.31
CA CYS A 206 1.66 17.79 0.31
C CYS A 206 2.59 16.80 1.00
N GLU A 207 2.90 15.71 0.31
CA GLU A 207 3.89 14.74 0.76
C GLU A 207 5.31 15.32 0.61
N TYR A 208 5.56 16.03 -0.48
CA TYR A 208 6.82 16.73 -0.71
C TYR A 208 6.57 18.03 -1.48
N THR A 209 7.24 19.11 -1.09
CA THR A 209 7.23 20.39 -1.79
C THR A 209 8.62 20.98 -1.76
N LEU A 210 9.14 21.32 -2.92
CA LEU A 210 10.39 22.04 -3.11
C LEU A 210 10.08 23.33 -3.84
N SER A 211 10.58 24.46 -3.36
CA SER A 211 10.63 25.70 -4.11
C SER A 211 12.05 26.23 -4.23
N TRP A 212 12.29 26.98 -5.31
CA TRP A 212 13.54 27.67 -5.52
C TRP A 212 13.30 29.09 -6.04
N GLN A 213 14.10 30.02 -5.53
CA GLN A 213 14.05 31.43 -5.90
C GLN A 213 15.47 31.93 -6.15
N ALA A 214 15.72 32.47 -7.34
CA ALA A 214 16.95 33.20 -7.64
C ALA A 214 17.05 34.45 -6.75
N LEU A 215 18.15 34.57 -6.01
CA LEU A 215 18.46 35.73 -5.18
C LEU A 215 19.19 36.80 -6.00
N ASP A 216 20.08 36.35 -6.87
CA ASP A 216 20.83 37.15 -7.83
C ASP A 216 21.16 36.26 -9.06
N ASP A 217 21.99 36.75 -9.97
CA ASP A 217 22.34 36.02 -11.19
C ASP A 217 23.32 34.83 -10.94
N GLU A 218 23.82 34.68 -9.71
CA GLU A 218 24.79 33.65 -9.32
C GLU A 218 24.32 32.72 -8.18
N ARG A 219 23.18 32.99 -7.54
CA ARG A 219 22.69 32.25 -6.36
C ARG A 219 21.20 32.04 -6.39
N ALA A 220 20.79 30.87 -5.90
CA ALA A 220 19.39 30.54 -5.65
C ALA A 220 19.20 30.01 -4.23
N ARG A 221 18.07 30.38 -3.63
CA ARG A 221 17.56 29.84 -2.36
C ARG A 221 16.62 28.69 -2.65
N PHE A 222 16.79 27.60 -1.94
CA PHE A 222 15.95 26.41 -2.00
C PHE A 222 15.24 26.22 -0.66
N HIS A 223 13.98 25.82 -0.72
CA HIS A 223 13.15 25.52 0.45
C HIS A 223 12.42 24.21 0.18
N ILE A 224 12.60 23.23 1.06
CA ILE A 224 11.97 21.91 0.98
C ILE A 224 11.10 21.71 2.21
N VAL A 225 9.89 21.21 2.01
CA VAL A 225 8.97 20.77 3.06
C VAL A 225 8.46 19.41 2.63
N ALA A 226 8.73 18.36 3.41
CA ALA A 226 8.21 17.03 3.12
C ALA A 226 7.75 16.32 4.38
N ARG A 227 6.72 15.49 4.24
CA ARG A 227 6.25 14.59 5.28
C ARG A 227 7.20 13.40 5.35
N ALA A 228 8.11 13.43 6.33
CA ALA A 228 9.16 12.44 6.51
C ALA A 228 9.62 12.43 7.98
N GLN A 229 10.04 11.27 8.49
CA GLN A 229 10.60 11.13 9.83
C GLN A 229 12.13 10.99 9.86
N GLY A 230 12.74 10.50 8.79
CA GLY A 230 14.18 10.25 8.73
C GLY A 230 14.95 11.37 8.04
N PHE A 231 14.72 11.56 6.74
CA PHE A 231 15.40 12.60 5.96
C PHE A 231 14.59 13.08 4.76
N VAL A 232 14.94 14.27 4.25
CA VAL A 232 14.40 14.90 3.04
C VAL A 232 15.55 15.50 2.22
N GLY A 233 15.41 15.68 0.92
CA GLY A 233 16.41 16.31 0.08
C GLY A 233 15.99 16.43 -1.38
N VAL A 234 16.90 16.98 -2.16
CA VAL A 234 16.76 17.14 -3.61
C VAL A 234 18.03 16.65 -4.29
N GLY A 235 17.87 15.90 -5.38
CA GLY A 235 18.96 15.53 -6.29
C GLY A 235 18.97 16.41 -7.53
N PHE A 236 20.17 16.72 -8.02
CA PHE A 236 20.42 17.45 -9.25
C PHE A 236 21.15 16.54 -10.23
N SER A 237 20.46 16.14 -11.30
CA SER A 237 21.01 15.26 -12.33
C SER A 237 21.18 15.99 -13.66
N LYS A 238 22.21 15.60 -14.41
CA LYS A 238 22.48 16.09 -15.78
C LYS A 238 21.69 15.31 -16.83
N ASP A 239 21.16 14.16 -16.48
CA ASP A 239 20.40 13.31 -17.39
C ASP A 239 19.12 12.77 -16.73
N GLU A 240 18.36 11.97 -17.46
CA GLU A 240 17.15 11.31 -16.95
C GLU A 240 17.48 10.02 -16.19
N LYS A 241 18.75 9.82 -15.81
CA LYS A 241 19.20 8.65 -15.07
C LYS A 241 19.58 9.08 -13.67
N ARG A 242 19.43 8.12 -12.76
CA ARG A 242 19.78 8.27 -11.35
C ARG A 242 21.15 7.65 -11.14
N GLY A 243 22.08 8.42 -10.59
CA GLY A 243 23.42 7.97 -10.27
C GLY A 243 24.48 8.92 -10.81
N ASP A 244 25.52 9.13 -10.00
CA ASP A 244 26.56 10.14 -10.18
C ASP A 244 26.02 11.58 -10.11
N ASP A 245 25.11 11.80 -9.14
CA ASP A 245 24.38 13.05 -8.96
C ASP A 245 24.77 13.76 -7.65
N GLN A 246 24.74 15.10 -7.67
CA GLN A 246 24.81 15.88 -6.43
C GLN A 246 23.45 15.87 -5.74
N VAL A 247 23.46 15.58 -4.45
CA VAL A 247 22.28 15.44 -3.63
C VAL A 247 22.44 16.27 -2.37
N ILE A 248 21.47 17.13 -2.07
CA ILE A 248 21.43 17.91 -0.83
C ILE A 248 20.31 17.36 0.05
N LEU A 249 20.65 16.97 1.28
CA LEU A 249 19.75 16.28 2.21
C LEU A 249 19.73 16.98 3.57
N CYS A 250 18.55 17.07 4.17
CA CYS A 250 18.34 17.36 5.57
C CYS A 250 17.94 16.07 6.28
N ALA A 251 18.72 15.62 7.25
CA ALA A 251 18.43 14.41 8.02
C ALA A 251 18.24 14.71 9.49
N LYS A 252 17.19 14.11 10.07
CA LYS A 252 16.84 14.18 11.48
C LYS A 252 17.65 13.13 12.25
N ASP A 253 18.26 13.53 13.35
CA ASP A 253 18.93 12.62 14.26
C ASP A 253 17.98 12.07 15.33
N ALA A 254 18.48 11.16 16.16
CA ALA A 254 17.72 10.56 17.26
C ALA A 254 17.24 11.59 18.30
N GLN A 255 17.87 12.75 18.37
CA GLN A 255 17.52 13.87 19.26
C GLN A 255 16.51 14.83 18.61
N GLY A 256 16.15 14.60 17.33
CA GLY A 256 15.23 15.43 16.57
C GLY A 256 15.86 16.66 15.93
N HIS A 257 17.18 16.82 16.00
CA HIS A 257 17.89 17.88 15.32
C HIS A 257 18.09 17.52 13.84
N VAL A 258 17.86 18.49 12.95
CA VAL A 258 17.94 18.28 11.50
C VAL A 258 19.21 18.96 10.98
N SER A 259 20.14 18.16 10.45
CA SER A 259 21.39 18.63 9.87
C SER A 259 21.35 18.59 8.34
N VAL A 260 21.99 19.58 7.68
CA VAL A 260 22.07 19.67 6.22
C VAL A 260 23.38 19.06 5.70
N TYR A 261 23.26 18.24 4.67
CA TYR A 261 24.33 17.48 4.07
C TYR A 261 24.36 17.71 2.55
N ASN A 262 25.53 18.05 2.04
CA ASN A 262 25.85 18.08 0.62
C ASN A 262 26.62 16.80 0.26
N MET A 263 25.95 15.92 -0.46
CA MET A 263 26.42 14.60 -0.82
C MET A 263 26.51 14.44 -2.33
N PHE A 264 27.30 13.47 -2.74
CA PHE A 264 27.34 12.97 -4.10
C PHE A 264 27.01 11.48 -4.06
N VAL A 265 26.08 11.09 -4.90
CA VAL A 265 25.57 9.73 -4.93
C VAL A 265 26.08 9.08 -6.21
N SER A 266 26.94 8.07 -6.06
CA SER A 266 27.19 7.10 -7.13
C SER A 266 26.35 5.85 -6.91
N VAL A 267 26.09 5.10 -7.99
CA VAL A 267 25.16 3.95 -8.13
C VAL A 267 25.24 2.89 -6.99
N GLN A 268 26.27 2.92 -6.14
CA GLN A 268 26.49 1.92 -5.08
C GLN A 268 26.71 2.49 -3.66
N SER A 269 26.88 3.81 -3.46
CA SER A 269 27.01 4.40 -2.11
C SER A 269 26.97 5.93 -2.09
N PRO A 270 26.26 6.58 -1.15
CA PRO A 270 26.38 8.01 -0.92
C PRO A 270 27.77 8.36 -0.36
N GLN A 271 28.39 9.40 -0.90
CA GLN A 271 29.66 9.94 -0.44
C GLN A 271 29.51 11.44 -0.14
N TYR A 272 30.12 11.92 0.95
CA TYR A 272 30.17 13.36 1.19
C TYR A 272 30.98 14.07 0.11
N VAL A 273 30.54 15.25 -0.32
CA VAL A 273 31.35 16.13 -1.18
C VAL A 273 32.60 16.58 -0.42
N PHE A 274 32.46 16.84 0.89
CA PHE A 274 33.57 17.11 1.78
C PHE A 274 33.29 16.55 3.18
N ARG A 275 34.13 15.61 3.66
CA ARG A 275 33.92 14.93 4.96
C ARG A 275 34.10 15.86 6.16
N GLY A 276 34.96 16.87 6.06
CA GLY A 276 35.27 17.79 7.16
C GLY A 276 34.22 18.88 7.41
N ARG A 277 33.38 19.20 6.41
CA ARG A 277 32.24 20.13 6.49
C ARG A 277 31.10 19.58 5.63
N PRO A 278 30.13 18.86 6.21
CA PRO A 278 29.08 18.20 5.45
C PRO A 278 28.18 19.14 4.64
N SER A 279 28.05 20.41 5.04
CA SER A 279 27.29 21.46 4.32
C SER A 279 28.14 22.29 3.35
N TYR A 280 29.37 21.86 3.02
CA TYR A 280 30.28 22.60 2.14
C TYR A 280 29.61 22.98 0.80
N GLY A 281 29.84 24.22 0.36
CA GLY A 281 29.24 24.76 -0.87
C GLY A 281 27.80 25.25 -0.71
N LEU A 282 27.23 25.20 0.50
CA LEU A 282 25.92 25.75 0.84
C LEU A 282 26.08 26.95 1.80
N ARG A 283 25.20 27.94 1.69
CA ARG A 283 25.08 29.07 2.62
C ARG A 283 23.71 29.05 3.27
N ASP A 284 23.59 29.65 4.45
CA ASP A 284 22.31 29.76 5.19
C ASP A 284 21.55 28.41 5.25
N ALA A 285 22.31 27.34 5.50
CA ALA A 285 21.81 25.98 5.45
C ALA A 285 21.23 25.60 6.81
N GLU A 286 19.91 25.45 6.87
CA GLU A 286 19.15 25.21 8.08
C GLU A 286 18.14 24.09 7.88
N GLY A 287 18.03 23.22 8.89
CA GLY A 287 17.08 22.12 8.93
C GLY A 287 16.20 22.22 10.16
N TYR A 288 14.92 21.93 10.00
CA TYR A 288 13.94 21.95 11.09
C TYR A 288 13.02 20.74 10.99
N SER A 289 12.58 20.21 12.13
CA SER A 289 11.49 19.22 12.18
C SER A 289 10.25 19.86 12.80
N ASN A 290 9.11 19.79 12.13
CA ASN A 290 7.83 20.27 12.65
C ASN A 290 6.76 19.19 12.50
N GLY A 291 6.43 18.51 13.61
CA GLY A 291 5.47 17.41 13.63
C GLY A 291 5.90 16.28 12.68
N PRO A 292 5.06 15.91 11.68
CA PRO A 292 5.40 14.88 10.70
C PRO A 292 6.21 15.38 9.50
N HIS A 293 6.64 16.66 9.49
CA HIS A 293 7.37 17.25 8.37
C HIS A 293 8.82 17.59 8.73
N ILE A 294 9.73 17.38 7.78
CA ILE A 294 11.08 17.93 7.80
C ILE A 294 11.14 19.09 6.81
N ILE A 295 11.71 20.20 7.26
CA ILE A 295 11.88 21.44 6.52
C ILE A 295 13.39 21.65 6.30
N CYS A 296 13.78 21.98 5.08
CA CYS A 296 15.17 22.19 4.69
C CYS A 296 15.28 23.50 3.91
N LYS A 297 16.09 24.44 4.40
CA LYS A 297 16.37 25.72 3.71
C LYS A 297 17.87 25.82 3.46
N PHE A 298 18.27 26.22 2.26
CA PHE A 298 19.67 26.48 1.95
C PHE A 298 19.82 27.38 0.72
N GLU A 299 20.93 28.11 0.65
CA GLU A 299 21.36 28.87 -0.52
C GLU A 299 22.50 28.13 -1.22
N LYS A 300 22.41 28.02 -2.55
CA LYS A 300 23.44 27.39 -3.39
C LYS A 300 23.83 28.34 -4.52
N SER A 301 25.14 28.41 -4.79
CA SER A 301 25.64 29.09 -5.99
C SER A 301 25.25 28.31 -7.24
N LEU A 302 24.82 29.04 -8.28
CA LEU A 302 24.51 28.48 -9.58
C LEU A 302 25.77 28.00 -10.28
N ALA A 303 26.91 28.68 -10.12
CA ALA A 303 28.19 28.18 -10.57
C ALA A 303 28.70 27.06 -9.64
N ALA A 304 29.50 26.13 -10.16
CA ALA A 304 30.21 25.19 -9.32
C ALA A 304 31.14 25.97 -8.37
N TYR A 305 30.81 25.97 -7.08
CA TYR A 305 31.51 26.76 -6.05
C TYR A 305 32.96 26.28 -5.91
N THR A 306 33.92 27.07 -6.38
CA THR A 306 35.35 26.89 -6.08
C THR A 306 35.77 27.96 -5.10
N ASP A 307 35.86 27.61 -3.82
CA ASP A 307 36.62 28.44 -2.88
C ASP A 307 38.10 28.19 -3.16
N ASP A 308 38.79 29.17 -3.75
CA ASP A 308 40.24 29.11 -3.96
C ASP A 308 41.03 29.22 -2.63
N LEU A 309 40.33 29.30 -1.49
CA LEU A 309 40.90 29.51 -0.14
C LEU A 309 40.86 28.30 0.79
N VAL A 310 40.39 27.12 0.35
CA VAL A 310 40.59 25.89 1.12
C VAL A 310 41.90 25.28 0.67
N GLU A 311 42.97 25.55 1.43
CA GLU A 311 44.21 24.79 1.32
C GLU A 311 43.88 23.29 1.45
N ASP A 312 44.29 22.49 0.47
CA ASP A 312 44.28 21.03 0.54
C ASP A 312 45.17 20.62 1.73
N ASP A 313 44.61 20.57 2.95
CA ASP A 313 45.32 20.03 4.10
C ASP A 313 45.36 18.51 3.97
N GLU A 314 46.37 18.02 3.24
CA GLU A 314 46.66 16.59 3.11
C GLU A 314 46.85 15.90 4.48
N ARG A 315 47.07 16.67 5.57
CA ARG A 315 47.34 16.15 6.90
C ARG A 315 46.09 15.91 7.74
N ASN A 316 44.96 16.56 7.46
CA ASN A 316 43.72 16.39 8.22
C ASN A 316 42.44 16.34 7.34
N ARG A 317 42.10 15.11 6.92
CA ARG A 317 40.71 14.63 6.70
C ARG A 317 39.88 15.27 5.57
N GLY A 318 40.36 15.15 4.33
CA GLY A 318 39.48 14.87 3.17
C GLY A 318 39.82 15.63 1.90
N ARG A 319 39.87 14.90 0.77
CA ARG A 319 40.00 15.47 -0.59
C ARG A 319 38.65 16.08 -1.02
N ILE A 320 38.64 17.36 -1.41
CA ILE A 320 37.47 17.98 -2.05
C ILE A 320 37.39 17.44 -3.48
N ASP A 321 36.30 16.78 -3.82
CA ASP A 321 36.09 16.31 -5.18
C ASP A 321 35.33 17.38 -5.98
N ARG A 322 36.11 18.28 -6.61
CA ARG A 322 35.58 19.43 -7.37
C ARG A 322 34.71 19.01 -8.56
N GLU A 323 34.90 17.80 -9.09
CA GLU A 323 34.10 17.27 -10.21
C GLU A 323 32.66 16.91 -9.80
N ARG A 324 32.41 16.78 -8.49
CA ARG A 324 31.11 16.39 -7.91
C ARG A 324 30.22 17.57 -7.52
N LEU A 325 30.69 18.82 -7.70
CA LEU A 325 29.88 20.02 -7.50
C LEU A 325 29.14 20.36 -8.79
N VAL A 326 27.79 20.33 -8.73
CA VAL A 326 26.95 20.62 -9.89
C VAL A 326 26.86 22.13 -10.15
N ASP A 327 27.06 22.48 -11.42
CA ASP A 327 26.91 23.82 -12.00
C ASP A 327 25.47 24.00 -12.54
N LEU A 328 24.59 24.59 -11.73
CA LEU A 328 23.19 24.85 -12.07
C LEU A 328 23.00 25.96 -13.12
N ARG A 329 24.07 26.54 -13.68
CA ARG A 329 23.97 27.40 -14.87
C ARG A 329 23.51 26.63 -16.09
N GLN A 330 23.78 25.33 -16.15
CA GLN A 330 23.20 24.45 -17.17
C GLN A 330 21.85 23.90 -16.71
N PRO A 331 20.93 23.55 -17.63
CA PRO A 331 19.67 22.91 -17.27
C PRO A 331 19.92 21.55 -16.59
N HIS A 332 19.25 21.28 -15.46
CA HIS A 332 19.37 20.01 -14.72
C HIS A 332 18.01 19.42 -14.39
N TYR A 333 17.92 18.10 -14.38
CA TYR A 333 16.78 17.38 -13.83
C TYR A 333 16.84 17.45 -12.30
N ILE A 334 15.68 17.62 -11.67
CA ILE A 334 15.54 17.56 -10.21
C ILE A 334 14.60 16.45 -9.81
N TYR A 335 14.91 15.80 -8.69
CA TYR A 335 14.09 14.74 -8.14
C TYR A 335 14.01 14.84 -6.60
N PRO A 336 12.83 14.55 -6.02
CA PRO A 336 12.62 14.62 -4.58
C PRO A 336 13.23 13.40 -3.91
N ILE A 337 13.81 13.56 -2.73
CA ILE A 337 14.33 12.46 -1.93
C ILE A 337 13.73 12.61 -0.54
N TYR A 338 13.04 11.60 -0.03
CA TYR A 338 12.54 11.63 1.34
C TYR A 338 12.28 10.21 1.85
N SER A 339 12.42 10.01 3.15
CA SER A 339 12.20 8.71 3.80
C SER A 339 11.87 8.88 5.28
N ASP A 340 11.10 7.94 5.80
CA ASP A 340 10.87 7.77 7.24
C ASP A 340 12.00 7.00 7.94
N GLU A 341 12.92 6.38 7.19
CA GLU A 341 14.08 5.67 7.72
C GLU A 341 15.24 6.62 8.02
N ASP A 342 15.97 6.37 9.11
CA ASP A 342 17.17 7.13 9.47
C ASP A 342 18.24 7.05 8.37
N LEU A 343 18.80 8.21 8.00
CA LEU A 343 19.86 8.29 6.98
C LEU A 343 21.11 7.49 7.38
N VAL A 344 21.40 7.41 8.68
CA VAL A 344 22.55 6.70 9.25
C VAL A 344 22.04 5.45 9.96
N THR A 345 22.34 4.28 9.41
CA THR A 345 21.98 2.98 10.02
C THR A 345 23.22 2.31 10.63
N ALA A 346 23.01 1.22 11.39
CA ALA A 346 24.10 0.38 11.91
C ALA A 346 25.03 -0.19 10.81
N GLN A 347 24.58 -0.22 9.54
CA GLN A 347 25.35 -0.68 8.39
C GLN A 347 26.00 0.47 7.59
N GLY A 348 25.93 1.71 8.09
CA GLY A 348 26.43 2.93 7.44
C GLY A 348 25.32 3.83 6.89
N MET A 349 25.71 4.90 6.20
CA MET A 349 24.75 5.78 5.51
C MET A 349 24.12 5.05 4.33
N ARG A 350 22.80 5.00 4.32
CA ARG A 350 22.02 4.45 3.22
C ARG A 350 20.93 5.44 2.86
N ILE A 351 20.94 5.84 1.59
CA ILE A 351 19.78 6.44 0.97
C ILE A 351 19.10 5.27 0.25
N PRO A 352 17.91 4.79 0.68
CA PRO A 352 17.13 3.83 -0.09
C PRO A 352 16.86 4.38 -1.50
N PHE A 353 17.74 4.06 -2.45
CA PHE A 353 17.66 4.50 -3.84
C PHE A 353 16.53 3.85 -4.64
N GLN A 354 15.89 2.82 -4.06
CA GLN A 354 15.14 1.86 -4.85
C GLN A 354 13.85 2.41 -5.45
N ASP A 355 13.37 3.60 -5.03
CA ASP A 355 12.02 4.08 -5.34
C ASP A 355 11.86 5.58 -5.68
N ILE A 356 12.92 6.34 -5.97
CA ILE A 356 12.78 7.80 -6.17
C ILE A 356 12.54 8.16 -7.64
N SER A 357 11.29 8.29 -8.09
CA SER A 357 11.00 8.71 -9.48
C SER A 357 11.66 10.06 -9.82
N ILE A 358 12.30 10.18 -11.00
CA ILE A 358 12.66 11.52 -11.50
C ILE A 358 11.34 12.16 -11.88
N VAL A 359 10.97 13.20 -11.15
CA VAL A 359 9.63 13.80 -11.22
C VAL A 359 9.53 14.82 -12.36
N ASN A 360 10.66 15.38 -12.82
CA ASN A 360 10.68 16.37 -13.88
C ASN A 360 11.05 15.76 -15.24
N ASN A 361 10.17 15.91 -16.23
CA ASN A 361 10.40 15.47 -17.62
C ASN A 361 11.20 16.48 -18.47
N HIS A 362 11.55 17.64 -17.89
CA HIS A 362 12.37 18.64 -18.55
C HIS A 362 13.42 19.19 -17.58
N PRO A 363 14.64 19.48 -18.08
CA PRO A 363 15.68 20.04 -17.24
C PRO A 363 15.33 21.49 -16.87
N VAL A 364 15.40 21.79 -15.57
CA VAL A 364 15.11 23.10 -15.00
C VAL A 364 16.30 24.02 -15.25
N ASN A 365 16.03 25.20 -15.80
CA ASN A 365 17.02 26.25 -15.94
C ASN A 365 16.92 27.22 -14.74
N PHE A 366 17.91 27.19 -13.85
CA PHE A 366 17.94 28.00 -12.64
C PHE A 366 18.41 29.45 -12.87
N GLN A 367 18.97 29.77 -14.05
CA GLN A 367 19.37 31.14 -14.41
C GLN A 367 18.22 31.99 -14.92
N ARG A 368 17.21 31.35 -15.53
CA ARG A 368 16.04 32.07 -16.01
C ARG A 368 15.21 32.49 -14.81
N ARG A 369 14.98 33.80 -14.68
CA ARG A 369 13.93 34.36 -13.78
C ARG A 369 12.51 34.01 -14.24
N LEU A 370 12.37 33.26 -15.34
CA LEU A 370 11.12 32.68 -15.78
C LEU A 370 10.91 31.39 -14.98
N TRP A 371 10.10 31.50 -13.94
CA TRP A 371 9.79 30.40 -13.05
C TRP A 371 8.90 29.40 -13.75
N GLN A 372 9.29 28.13 -13.75
CA GLN A 372 8.48 27.06 -14.31
C GLN A 372 7.89 26.25 -13.16
N LYS A 373 6.56 26.11 -13.14
CA LYS A 373 5.90 25.12 -12.30
C LYS A 373 6.26 23.76 -12.89
N SER A 374 7.20 23.05 -12.25
CA SER A 374 7.55 21.72 -12.69
C SER A 374 6.51 20.76 -12.13
N HIS A 375 5.66 20.27 -13.02
CA HIS A 375 4.66 19.27 -12.70
C HIS A 375 5.28 17.88 -12.82
N PRO A 376 5.11 16.99 -11.82
CA PRO A 376 5.11 15.55 -12.09
C PRO A 376 4.15 15.29 -13.24
N GLU A 377 4.59 14.68 -14.34
CA GLU A 377 3.60 14.10 -15.25
C GLU A 377 2.97 12.88 -14.57
N GLY A 378 1.64 12.82 -14.59
CA GLY A 378 0.89 11.60 -14.30
C GLY A 378 1.34 10.43 -15.19
N ALA A 379 0.84 9.23 -14.89
CA ALA A 379 1.19 7.96 -15.55
C ALA A 379 1.64 8.11 -17.02
N SER A 380 2.90 7.74 -17.31
CA SER A 380 3.50 7.87 -18.64
C SER A 380 2.55 7.41 -19.74
N VAL A 381 2.44 8.19 -20.82
CA VAL A 381 1.55 7.89 -21.96
C VAL A 381 1.82 6.48 -22.50
N LEU A 382 3.08 6.06 -22.48
CA LEU A 382 3.48 4.75 -22.97
C LEU A 382 3.09 3.60 -22.04
N ALA A 383 3.10 3.81 -20.71
CA ALA A 383 2.52 2.85 -19.77
C ALA A 383 0.99 2.76 -19.89
N LYS A 384 0.30 3.89 -20.15
CA LYS A 384 -1.14 3.88 -20.43
C LYS A 384 -1.46 3.07 -21.69
N ILE A 385 -0.69 3.27 -22.77
CA ILE A 385 -0.81 2.49 -24.01
C ILE A 385 -0.54 1.00 -23.74
N HIS A 386 0.51 0.67 -22.98
CA HIS A 386 0.81 -0.71 -22.58
C HIS A 386 -0.38 -1.37 -21.87
N ALA A 387 -1.01 -0.68 -20.91
CA ALA A 387 -2.16 -1.20 -20.19
C ALA A 387 -3.39 -1.39 -21.10
N ILE A 388 -3.73 -0.37 -21.91
CA ILE A 388 -4.86 -0.41 -22.84
C ILE A 388 -4.74 -1.58 -23.82
N LEU A 389 -3.55 -1.76 -24.42
CA LEU A 389 -3.31 -2.85 -25.36
C LEU A 389 -3.47 -4.22 -24.71
N ASN A 390 -2.98 -4.42 -23.49
CA ASN A 390 -3.13 -5.69 -22.77
C ASN A 390 -4.58 -5.96 -22.34
N ILE A 391 -5.34 -4.93 -21.93
CA ILE A 391 -6.77 -5.09 -21.63
C ILE A 391 -7.53 -5.54 -22.88
N ILE A 392 -7.30 -4.88 -24.02
CA ILE A 392 -7.94 -5.25 -25.30
C ILE A 392 -7.52 -6.67 -25.73
N ALA A 393 -6.23 -6.99 -25.67
CA ALA A 393 -5.71 -8.29 -26.09
C ALA A 393 -6.26 -9.44 -25.24
N TRP A 394 -6.18 -9.33 -23.91
CA TRP A 394 -6.44 -10.46 -23.02
C TRP A 394 -7.87 -10.52 -22.50
N VAL A 395 -8.47 -9.39 -22.15
CA VAL A 395 -9.84 -9.37 -21.61
C VAL A 395 -10.87 -9.56 -22.74
N LEU A 396 -10.69 -8.89 -23.88
CA LEU A 396 -11.61 -8.99 -25.02
C LEU A 396 -11.26 -10.15 -25.96
N PHE A 397 -10.14 -10.06 -26.69
CA PHE A 397 -9.87 -10.96 -27.82
C PHE A 397 -9.49 -12.38 -27.38
N ALA A 398 -8.62 -12.54 -26.38
CA ALA A 398 -8.20 -13.86 -25.91
C ALA A 398 -9.37 -14.63 -25.28
N SER A 399 -10.14 -13.99 -24.40
CA SER A 399 -11.32 -14.59 -23.76
C SER A 399 -12.39 -15.00 -24.77
N ALA A 400 -12.67 -14.14 -25.76
CA ALA A 400 -13.58 -14.48 -26.85
C ALA A 400 -13.05 -15.66 -27.69
N GLY A 401 -11.75 -15.64 -28.02
CA GLY A 401 -11.11 -16.69 -28.81
C GLY A 401 -11.14 -18.05 -28.12
N VAL A 402 -10.87 -18.12 -26.80
CA VAL A 402 -10.97 -19.37 -26.02
C VAL A 402 -12.41 -19.90 -26.02
N MET A 403 -13.40 -19.01 -25.84
CA MET A 403 -14.82 -19.39 -25.84
C MET A 403 -15.26 -19.99 -27.18
N ILE A 404 -14.93 -19.29 -28.28
CA ILE A 404 -15.21 -19.71 -29.66
C ILE A 404 -14.55 -21.07 -29.94
N ALA A 405 -13.29 -21.24 -29.54
CA ALA A 405 -12.53 -22.46 -29.81
C ALA A 405 -13.08 -23.69 -29.10
N ARG A 406 -13.53 -23.54 -27.85
CA ARG A 406 -13.98 -24.68 -27.04
C ARG A 406 -15.42 -25.08 -27.31
N TYR A 407 -16.32 -24.10 -27.50
CA TYR A 407 -17.76 -24.37 -27.41
C TYR A 407 -18.56 -24.24 -28.71
N PHE A 408 -17.95 -23.64 -29.74
CA PHE A 408 -18.64 -23.30 -30.98
C PHE A 408 -18.21 -24.13 -32.20
N ASP A 409 -17.29 -25.10 -32.04
CA ASP A 409 -16.96 -26.08 -33.09
C ASP A 409 -18.21 -26.85 -33.57
N SER A 410 -19.16 -27.12 -32.65
CA SER A 410 -20.39 -27.83 -32.99
C SER A 410 -21.41 -26.98 -33.76
N VAL A 411 -21.38 -25.65 -33.60
CA VAL A 411 -22.45 -24.70 -34.02
C VAL A 411 -22.21 -24.13 -35.41
N TRP A 412 -20.96 -24.07 -35.87
CA TRP A 412 -20.60 -23.64 -37.24
C TRP A 412 -20.07 -24.80 -38.09
N PRO A 413 -20.88 -25.85 -38.37
CA PRO A 413 -20.44 -26.93 -39.25
C PRO A 413 -20.42 -26.43 -40.71
N GLU A 414 -19.30 -26.66 -41.39
CA GLU A 414 -19.26 -26.62 -42.86
C GLU A 414 -19.48 -28.04 -43.39
N TYR A 415 -20.35 -28.16 -44.39
CA TYR A 415 -20.71 -29.43 -44.99
C TYR A 415 -20.03 -29.54 -46.36
N GLU A 416 -19.09 -30.48 -46.50
CA GLU A 416 -18.49 -30.80 -47.80
C GLU A 416 -19.36 -31.88 -48.47
N ARG A 417 -19.89 -31.59 -49.66
CA ARG A 417 -20.68 -32.54 -50.44
C ARG A 417 -19.72 -33.35 -51.31
N GLN A 418 -19.50 -34.61 -50.96
CA GLN A 418 -18.78 -35.57 -51.81
C GLN A 418 -19.79 -36.33 -52.66
N VAL A 419 -19.62 -36.26 -53.98
CA VAL A 419 -20.38 -37.07 -54.94
C VAL A 419 -19.67 -38.42 -55.04
N VAL A 420 -20.35 -39.50 -54.66
CA VAL A 420 -19.85 -40.86 -54.82
C VAL A 420 -20.16 -41.28 -56.25
N VAL A 421 -19.09 -41.45 -57.03
CA VAL A 421 -19.14 -41.86 -58.44
C VAL A 421 -18.63 -43.29 -58.50
N ASP A 422 -19.35 -44.18 -59.19
CA ASP A 422 -18.88 -45.54 -59.40
C ASP A 422 -17.76 -45.61 -60.45
N GLY A 423 -17.17 -46.80 -60.64
CA GLY A 423 -16.10 -47.03 -61.62
C GLY A 423 -16.51 -46.80 -63.09
N THR A 424 -17.78 -46.53 -63.38
CA THR A 424 -18.29 -46.20 -64.72
C THR A 424 -18.52 -44.70 -64.94
N GLY A 425 -18.30 -43.87 -63.91
CA GLY A 425 -18.58 -42.44 -63.96
C GLY A 425 -20.01 -42.07 -63.59
N ALA A 426 -20.85 -43.03 -63.17
CA ALA A 426 -22.22 -42.77 -62.76
C ALA A 426 -22.29 -42.36 -61.28
N VAL A 427 -23.06 -41.31 -60.99
CA VAL A 427 -23.28 -40.84 -59.61
C VAL A 427 -24.18 -41.83 -58.88
N THR A 428 -23.61 -42.58 -57.93
CA THR A 428 -24.32 -43.63 -57.16
C THR A 428 -24.81 -43.13 -55.80
N GLY A 429 -24.37 -41.95 -55.37
CA GLY A 429 -24.91 -41.28 -54.19
C GLY A 429 -24.19 -39.97 -53.86
N GLU A 430 -24.77 -39.18 -52.97
CA GLU A 430 -24.09 -38.03 -52.35
C GLU A 430 -23.81 -38.37 -50.88
N THR A 431 -22.53 -38.28 -50.48
CA THR A 431 -22.12 -38.33 -49.09
C THR A 431 -21.79 -36.92 -48.62
N VAL A 432 -22.55 -36.42 -47.65
CA VAL A 432 -22.26 -35.11 -47.05
C VAL A 432 -21.40 -35.35 -45.81
N GLN A 433 -20.11 -35.05 -45.91
CA GLN A 433 -19.16 -35.20 -44.82
C GLN A 433 -19.07 -33.90 -44.01
N ARG A 434 -19.29 -33.99 -42.70
CA ARG A 434 -19.19 -32.86 -41.77
C ARG A 434 -17.72 -32.51 -41.57
N ARG A 435 -17.27 -31.36 -42.06
CA ARG A 435 -15.88 -30.91 -41.93
C ARG A 435 -15.77 -29.96 -40.74
N ARG A 436 -15.13 -30.39 -39.66
CA ARG A 436 -14.83 -29.56 -38.46
C ARG A 436 -13.67 -28.57 -38.70
N ARG A 437 -13.65 -27.84 -39.83
CA ARG A 437 -12.49 -27.01 -40.24
C ARG A 437 -12.72 -25.50 -40.21
N PHE A 438 -13.94 -24.99 -40.38
CA PHE A 438 -14.16 -23.58 -40.70
C PHE A 438 -13.84 -22.61 -39.53
N SER A 439 -14.39 -22.85 -38.34
CA SER A 439 -14.15 -22.01 -37.15
C SER A 439 -12.67 -21.99 -36.74
N TYR A 440 -11.98 -23.12 -36.90
CA TYR A 440 -10.61 -23.34 -36.46
C TYR A 440 -9.54 -22.75 -37.39
N PHE A 441 -9.75 -22.70 -38.70
CA PHE A 441 -8.74 -22.18 -39.64
C PHE A 441 -9.00 -20.72 -40.08
N THR A 442 -10.25 -20.25 -40.04
CA THR A 442 -10.61 -18.94 -40.58
C THR A 442 -10.75 -17.87 -39.50
N ILE A 443 -11.26 -18.21 -38.31
CA ILE A 443 -11.64 -17.21 -37.28
C ILE A 443 -10.66 -17.18 -36.12
N LEU A 444 -10.27 -18.35 -35.59
CA LEU A 444 -9.40 -18.43 -34.41
C LEU A 444 -7.94 -17.99 -34.64
N PRO A 445 -7.27 -18.38 -35.75
CA PRO A 445 -5.89 -17.98 -36.00
C PRO A 445 -5.71 -16.47 -36.11
N PRO A 446 -6.54 -15.68 -36.83
CA PRO A 446 -6.36 -14.24 -36.88
C PRO A 446 -6.63 -13.56 -35.53
N ILE A 447 -7.59 -14.04 -34.73
CA ILE A 447 -7.83 -13.51 -33.38
C ILE A 447 -6.60 -13.73 -32.49
N MET A 448 -6.06 -14.95 -32.45
CA MET A 448 -4.90 -15.24 -31.60
C MET A 448 -3.63 -14.56 -32.11
N THR A 449 -3.49 -14.38 -33.42
CA THR A 449 -2.39 -13.61 -34.02
C THR A 449 -2.50 -12.12 -33.64
N LEU A 450 -3.71 -11.56 -33.64
CA LEU A 450 -3.95 -10.19 -33.17
C LEU A 450 -3.56 -10.03 -31.69
N VAL A 451 -3.96 -10.96 -30.82
CA VAL A 451 -3.56 -10.96 -29.40
C VAL A 451 -2.03 -10.94 -29.26
N ALA A 452 -1.33 -11.79 -30.02
CA ALA A 452 0.13 -11.82 -30.00
C ALA A 452 0.73 -10.48 -30.45
N ILE A 453 0.24 -9.89 -31.55
CA ILE A 453 0.72 -8.60 -32.06
C ILE A 453 0.51 -7.48 -31.02
N LEU A 454 -0.69 -7.37 -30.46
CA LEU A 454 -1.00 -6.35 -29.45
C LEU A 454 -0.12 -6.51 -28.21
N THR A 455 0.13 -7.74 -27.77
CA THR A 455 0.98 -8.03 -26.61
C THR A 455 2.45 -7.66 -26.87
N TRP A 456 2.97 -7.91 -28.08
CA TRP A 456 4.31 -7.48 -28.48
C TRP A 456 4.44 -5.97 -28.56
N ILE A 457 3.47 -5.27 -29.15
CA ILE A 457 3.47 -3.80 -29.19
C ILE A 457 3.46 -3.25 -27.77
N ALA A 458 2.57 -3.77 -26.90
CA ALA A 458 2.50 -3.36 -25.50
C ALA A 458 3.83 -3.60 -24.76
N PHE A 459 4.49 -4.73 -25.01
CA PHE A 459 5.80 -5.04 -24.43
C PHE A 459 6.88 -4.06 -24.88
N PHE A 460 6.93 -3.72 -26.17
CA PHE A 460 7.88 -2.72 -26.65
C PHE A 460 7.57 -1.33 -26.10
N CYS A 461 6.30 -0.94 -25.98
CA CYS A 461 5.91 0.31 -25.32
C CYS A 461 6.55 0.40 -23.93
N ILE A 462 6.34 -0.59 -23.06
CA ILE A 462 6.90 -0.52 -21.71
C ILE A 462 8.44 -0.63 -21.70
N LEU A 463 9.06 -1.37 -22.63
CA LEU A 463 10.53 -1.39 -22.73
C LEU A 463 11.13 -0.05 -23.16
N PHE A 464 10.51 0.65 -24.12
CA PHE A 464 10.92 1.98 -24.51
C PHE A 464 10.76 2.97 -23.35
N GLU A 465 9.64 2.90 -22.63
CA GLU A 465 9.41 3.70 -21.42
C GLU A 465 10.50 3.46 -20.36
N LEU A 466 10.94 2.21 -20.24
CA LEU A 466 11.99 1.82 -19.30
C LEU A 466 13.40 1.98 -19.86
N ASN A 467 13.59 2.64 -21.01
CA ASN A 467 14.90 2.82 -21.65
C ASN A 467 15.67 1.49 -21.78
N TRP A 468 14.97 0.41 -22.16
CA TRP A 468 15.52 -0.95 -22.31
C TRP A 468 16.07 -1.56 -21.01
N ARG A 469 15.65 -1.04 -19.85
CA ARG A 469 16.05 -1.54 -18.53
C ARG A 469 14.97 -2.41 -17.89
N TRP A 470 15.38 -3.32 -17.03
CA TRP A 470 14.47 -4.16 -16.25
C TRP A 470 14.09 -3.51 -14.92
N THR A 471 12.89 -3.79 -14.44
CA THR A 471 12.39 -3.31 -13.15
C THR A 471 13.07 -4.04 -11.99
N SER A 472 13.49 -3.29 -10.97
CA SER A 472 14.18 -3.83 -9.77
C SER A 472 13.36 -3.54 -8.51
N GLY A 473 12.53 -4.48 -8.08
CA GLY A 473 11.73 -4.43 -6.84
C GLY A 473 10.87 -5.68 -6.70
N THR A 474 10.68 -6.21 -5.48
CA THR A 474 10.07 -7.55 -5.25
C THR A 474 8.65 -7.68 -5.79
N HIS A 475 7.78 -6.68 -5.61
CA HIS A 475 6.40 -6.71 -6.11
C HIS A 475 6.33 -6.52 -7.64
N HIS A 476 7.08 -5.56 -8.19
CA HIS A 476 7.11 -5.25 -9.62
C HIS A 476 7.77 -6.35 -10.46
N MET A 477 8.69 -7.12 -9.85
CA MET A 477 9.37 -8.23 -10.49
C MET A 477 8.39 -9.35 -10.86
N TRP A 478 7.39 -9.64 -10.03
CA TRP A 478 6.41 -10.70 -10.32
C TRP A 478 5.53 -10.37 -11.52
N HIS A 479 5.05 -9.14 -11.64
CA HIS A 479 4.31 -8.69 -12.82
C HIS A 479 5.13 -8.88 -14.09
N SER A 480 6.40 -8.44 -14.09
CA SER A 480 7.28 -8.54 -15.26
C SER A 480 7.65 -9.99 -15.61
N ILE A 481 8.00 -10.84 -14.64
CA ILE A 481 8.34 -12.26 -14.88
C ILE A 481 7.13 -13.00 -15.46
N LEU A 482 5.97 -12.88 -14.80
CA LEU A 482 4.75 -13.55 -15.26
C LEU A 482 4.30 -13.00 -16.62
N GLY A 483 4.42 -11.69 -16.85
CA GLY A 483 4.13 -11.05 -18.14
C GLY A 483 5.02 -11.56 -19.27
N VAL A 484 6.30 -11.83 -19.03
CA VAL A 484 7.22 -12.40 -20.02
C VAL A 484 6.86 -13.85 -20.33
N ILE A 485 6.47 -14.64 -19.33
CA ILE A 485 5.96 -16.00 -19.55
C ILE A 485 4.71 -15.95 -20.44
N VAL A 486 3.77 -15.05 -20.15
CA VAL A 486 2.57 -14.83 -20.96
C VAL A 486 2.93 -14.40 -22.39
N LEU A 487 3.89 -13.48 -22.57
CA LEU A 487 4.38 -13.03 -23.88
C LEU A 487 4.94 -14.19 -24.71
N VAL A 488 5.80 -15.03 -24.12
CA VAL A 488 6.38 -16.21 -24.80
C VAL A 488 5.28 -17.20 -25.20
N CYS A 489 4.35 -17.49 -24.30
CA CYS A 489 3.23 -18.39 -24.60
C CYS A 489 2.32 -17.81 -25.69
N ALA A 490 2.04 -16.50 -25.68
CA ALA A 490 1.24 -15.83 -26.69
C ALA A 490 1.89 -15.87 -28.08
N PHE A 491 3.22 -15.82 -28.16
CA PHE A 491 3.96 -15.97 -29.40
C PHE A 491 3.99 -17.42 -29.91
N LEU A 492 4.18 -18.39 -29.03
CA LEU A 492 4.24 -19.80 -29.39
C LEU A 492 2.86 -20.37 -29.79
N ALA A 493 1.78 -19.89 -29.18
CA ALA A 493 0.42 -20.37 -29.42
C ALA A 493 -0.01 -20.38 -30.90
N PRO A 494 0.11 -19.29 -31.68
CA PRO A 494 -0.25 -19.28 -33.09
C PRO A 494 0.67 -20.16 -33.95
N ILE A 495 1.98 -20.21 -33.66
CA ILE A 495 2.94 -21.05 -34.39
C ILE A 495 2.57 -22.53 -34.23
N ILE A 496 2.35 -22.97 -32.99
CA ILE A 496 1.92 -24.34 -32.70
C ILE A 496 0.56 -24.63 -33.33
N GLY A 497 -0.35 -23.65 -33.35
CA GLY A 497 -1.66 -23.77 -34.00
C GLY A 497 -1.58 -24.02 -35.51
N VAL A 498 -0.67 -23.33 -36.21
CA VAL A 498 -0.45 -23.53 -37.66
C VAL A 498 0.19 -24.89 -37.96
N LEU A 499 1.11 -25.36 -37.10
CA LEU A 499 1.81 -26.64 -37.26
C LEU A 499 0.96 -27.87 -36.87
N ARG A 500 -0.37 -27.77 -36.98
CA ARG A 500 -1.31 -28.83 -36.59
C ARG A 500 -1.12 -30.11 -37.43
N PRO A 501 -0.79 -31.27 -36.79
CA PRO A 501 -0.68 -32.55 -37.49
C PRO A 501 -2.03 -33.09 -37.97
N VAL A 502 -1.99 -34.10 -38.84
CA VAL A 502 -3.20 -34.81 -39.32
C VAL A 502 -3.94 -35.46 -38.13
N PRO A 503 -5.27 -35.27 -38.00
CA PRO A 503 -6.06 -35.88 -36.93
C PRO A 503 -5.90 -37.40 -36.85
N HIS A 504 -6.05 -37.98 -35.64
CA HIS A 504 -5.96 -39.42 -35.36
C HIS A 504 -4.57 -40.05 -35.53
N THR A 505 -3.50 -39.25 -35.53
CA THR A 505 -2.11 -39.74 -35.55
C THR A 505 -1.44 -39.57 -34.16
N LYS A 506 -0.39 -40.34 -33.85
CA LYS A 506 0.42 -40.14 -32.61
C LYS A 506 0.91 -38.70 -32.42
N PRO A 507 1.48 -38.00 -33.42
CA PRO A 507 1.89 -36.60 -33.27
C PRO A 507 0.72 -35.65 -32.97
N TYR A 508 -0.51 -35.96 -33.43
CA TYR A 508 -1.70 -35.19 -33.08
C TYR A 508 -1.99 -35.19 -31.58
N CYS A 509 -1.80 -36.33 -30.91
CA CYS A 509 -2.01 -36.45 -29.46
C CYS A 509 -1.02 -35.57 -28.69
N ILE A 510 0.26 -35.60 -29.07
CA ILE A 510 1.30 -34.76 -28.45
C ILE A 510 1.02 -33.28 -28.70
N TRP A 511 0.72 -32.92 -29.95
CA TRP A 511 0.36 -31.56 -30.33
C TRP A 511 -0.83 -31.03 -29.54
N TYR A 512 -1.88 -31.85 -29.35
CA TYR A 512 -3.08 -31.46 -28.62
C TYR A 512 -2.76 -31.04 -27.19
N TRP A 513 -2.00 -31.86 -26.46
CA TRP A 513 -1.63 -31.57 -25.07
C TRP A 513 -0.73 -30.34 -24.97
N ILE A 514 0.26 -30.20 -25.85
CA ILE A 514 1.17 -29.03 -25.86
C ILE A 514 0.39 -27.75 -26.18
N HIS A 515 -0.42 -27.76 -27.25
CA HIS A 515 -1.19 -26.59 -27.66
C HIS A 515 -2.21 -26.20 -26.59
N TRP A 516 -2.91 -27.18 -26.00
CA TRP A 516 -3.82 -26.95 -24.88
C TRP A 516 -3.12 -26.35 -23.67
N LEU A 517 -1.94 -26.87 -23.30
CA LEU A 517 -1.18 -26.39 -22.16
C LEU A 517 -0.71 -24.95 -22.37
N VAL A 518 -0.09 -24.65 -23.52
CA VAL A 518 0.44 -23.31 -23.82
C VAL A 518 -0.68 -22.26 -23.82
N VAL A 519 -1.79 -22.54 -24.49
CA VAL A 519 -2.93 -21.60 -24.58
C VAL A 519 -3.60 -21.41 -23.21
N SER A 520 -3.82 -22.49 -22.46
CA SER A 520 -4.48 -22.42 -21.16
C SER A 520 -3.60 -21.72 -20.12
N LEU A 521 -2.30 -22.03 -20.10
CA LEU A 521 -1.33 -21.38 -19.23
C LEU A 521 -1.26 -19.87 -19.49
N ALA A 522 -1.20 -19.46 -20.77
CA ALA A 522 -1.18 -18.05 -21.14
C ALA A 522 -2.41 -17.30 -20.61
N HIS A 523 -3.61 -17.85 -20.82
CA HIS A 523 -4.84 -17.21 -20.41
C HIS A 523 -5.00 -17.15 -18.88
N CYS A 524 -4.67 -18.23 -18.17
CA CYS A 524 -4.73 -18.28 -16.72
C CYS A 524 -3.75 -17.32 -16.03
N LEU A 525 -2.55 -17.11 -16.61
CA LEU A 525 -1.56 -16.20 -16.06
C LEU A 525 -1.81 -14.74 -16.44
N ALA A 526 -2.39 -14.47 -17.62
CA ALA A 526 -2.60 -13.10 -18.09
C ALA A 526 -3.50 -12.27 -17.16
N ILE A 527 -4.56 -12.86 -16.59
CA ILE A 527 -5.49 -12.13 -15.71
C ILE A 527 -4.80 -11.67 -14.41
N PRO A 528 -4.13 -12.54 -13.63
CA PRO A 528 -3.33 -12.11 -12.48
C PRO A 528 -2.25 -11.09 -12.83
N VAL A 529 -1.61 -11.22 -14.00
CA VAL A 529 -0.62 -10.23 -14.47
C VAL A 529 -1.25 -8.85 -14.65
N ILE A 530 -2.46 -8.76 -15.17
CA ILE A 530 -3.20 -7.50 -15.30
C ILE A 530 -3.51 -6.93 -13.91
N PHE A 531 -4.01 -7.73 -12.95
CA PHE A 531 -4.23 -7.27 -11.57
C PHE A 531 -2.96 -6.69 -10.94
N LEU A 532 -1.83 -7.41 -11.03
CA LEU A 532 -0.55 -6.91 -10.53
C LEU A 532 -0.06 -5.64 -11.26
N GLY A 533 -0.49 -5.45 -12.51
CA GLY A 533 -0.19 -4.25 -13.29
C GLY A 533 -1.03 -3.04 -12.89
N MET A 534 -2.26 -3.26 -12.40
CA MET A 534 -3.18 -2.20 -11.96
C MET A 534 -2.82 -1.60 -10.60
N ASP A 535 -2.15 -2.36 -9.73
CA ASP A 535 -1.65 -1.90 -8.43
C ASP A 535 -0.17 -1.44 -8.52
N ASN A 536 0.30 -1.08 -9.72
CA ASN A 536 1.67 -0.67 -9.94
C ASN A 536 1.79 0.85 -9.77
N ARG A 537 2.82 1.35 -9.07
CA ARG A 537 3.01 2.80 -8.78
C ARG A 537 3.01 3.72 -10.00
N ARG A 538 3.23 3.20 -11.22
CA ARG A 538 3.14 3.98 -12.48
C ARG A 538 1.73 4.13 -13.03
N LEU A 539 0.80 3.27 -12.60
CA LEU A 539 -0.58 3.22 -13.03
C LEU A 539 -1.41 2.60 -11.90
N ASP A 540 -1.42 3.25 -10.72
CA ASP A 540 -2.13 2.78 -9.52
C ASP A 540 -3.61 3.14 -9.66
N LEU A 541 -4.31 2.37 -10.48
CA LEU A 541 -5.71 2.64 -10.82
C LEU A 541 -6.58 2.56 -9.57
N TRP A 542 -7.68 3.30 -9.56
CA TRP A 542 -8.62 3.23 -8.45
C TRP A 542 -9.04 1.79 -8.13
N THR A 543 -9.17 1.50 -6.85
CA THR A 543 -9.56 0.16 -6.33
C THR A 543 -10.85 -0.40 -6.94
N TRP A 544 -11.78 0.46 -7.36
CA TRP A 544 -13.02 0.03 -8.04
C TRP A 544 -12.75 -0.66 -9.40
N CYS A 545 -11.65 -0.33 -10.08
CA CYS A 545 -11.26 -0.97 -11.34
C CYS A 545 -10.93 -2.45 -11.11
N SER A 546 -10.21 -2.76 -10.03
CA SER A 546 -9.87 -4.13 -9.64
C SER A 546 -11.13 -4.92 -9.27
N TRP A 547 -12.08 -4.31 -8.56
CA TRP A 547 -13.39 -4.92 -8.27
C TRP A 547 -14.22 -5.16 -9.53
N LEU A 548 -14.19 -4.24 -10.50
CA LEU A 548 -14.86 -4.40 -11.79
C LEU A 548 -14.29 -5.58 -12.58
N LEU A 549 -12.96 -5.69 -12.67
CA LEU A 549 -12.28 -6.80 -13.33
C LEU A 549 -12.56 -8.13 -12.63
N PHE A 550 -12.58 -8.14 -11.29
CA PHE A 550 -12.93 -9.32 -10.50
C PHE A 550 -14.37 -9.78 -10.76
N GLY A 551 -15.33 -8.85 -10.79
CA GLY A 551 -16.72 -9.14 -11.16
C GLY A 551 -16.84 -9.72 -12.58
N TRP A 552 -16.07 -9.19 -13.54
CA TRP A 552 -16.01 -9.75 -14.89
C TRP A 552 -15.40 -11.16 -14.91
N CYS A 553 -14.39 -11.47 -14.08
CA CYS A 553 -13.83 -12.82 -13.98
C CYS A 553 -14.88 -13.84 -13.51
N ILE A 554 -15.72 -13.47 -12.52
CA ILE A 554 -16.84 -14.31 -12.07
C ILE A 554 -17.83 -14.53 -13.21
N PHE A 555 -18.23 -13.46 -13.90
CA PHE A 555 -19.13 -13.56 -15.06
C PHE A 555 -18.56 -14.48 -16.16
N HIS A 556 -17.28 -14.31 -16.50
CA HIS A 556 -16.60 -15.15 -17.48
C HIS A 556 -16.61 -16.62 -17.09
N PHE A 557 -16.30 -16.93 -15.83
CA PHE A 557 -16.34 -18.30 -15.30
C PHE A 557 -17.75 -18.91 -15.36
N ILE A 558 -18.79 -18.16 -14.97
CA ILE A 558 -20.19 -18.63 -15.03
C ILE A 558 -20.59 -18.97 -16.46
N VAL A 559 -20.24 -18.13 -17.44
CA VAL A 559 -20.57 -18.38 -18.86
C VAL A 559 -19.83 -19.61 -19.38
N GLN A 560 -18.54 -19.78 -19.04
CA GLN A 560 -17.80 -21.00 -19.37
C GLN A 560 -18.46 -22.24 -18.76
N LEU A 561 -18.85 -22.17 -17.48
CA LEU A 561 -19.52 -23.27 -16.78
C LEU A 561 -20.84 -23.66 -17.45
N ILE A 562 -21.64 -22.68 -17.90
CA ILE A 562 -22.88 -22.94 -18.65
C ILE A 562 -22.59 -23.70 -19.95
N PHE A 563 -21.57 -23.28 -20.70
CA PHE A 563 -21.20 -23.97 -21.95
C PHE A 563 -20.63 -25.37 -21.69
N GLU A 564 -19.84 -25.56 -20.63
CA GLU A 564 -19.27 -26.86 -20.25
C GLU A 564 -20.35 -27.85 -19.81
N ILE A 565 -21.30 -27.40 -18.98
CA ILE A 565 -22.46 -28.21 -18.56
C ILE A 565 -23.27 -28.62 -19.79
N HIS A 566 -23.54 -27.69 -20.71
CA HIS A 566 -24.25 -28.03 -21.94
C HIS A 566 -23.47 -29.02 -22.81
N ALA A 567 -22.15 -28.84 -22.95
CA ALA A 567 -21.30 -29.75 -23.72
C ALA A 567 -21.33 -31.17 -23.13
N CYS A 568 -21.23 -31.31 -21.80
CA CYS A 568 -21.34 -32.58 -21.09
C CYS A 568 -22.72 -33.23 -21.25
N CYS A 569 -23.79 -32.45 -21.05
CA CYS A 569 -25.17 -32.93 -21.21
C CYS A 569 -25.44 -33.38 -22.64
N TYR A 570 -24.92 -32.66 -23.63
CA TYR A 570 -25.05 -33.03 -25.03
C TYR A 570 -24.26 -34.30 -25.36
N ALA A 571 -22.99 -34.39 -24.95
CA ALA A 571 -22.17 -35.58 -25.20
C ALA A 571 -22.79 -36.85 -24.60
N ARG A 572 -23.36 -36.75 -23.39
CA ARG A 572 -24.10 -37.85 -22.74
C ARG A 572 -25.33 -38.26 -23.54
N ARG A 573 -26.09 -37.29 -24.07
CA ARG A 573 -27.29 -37.54 -24.88
C ARG A 573 -26.96 -38.13 -26.25
N GLU A 574 -25.91 -37.62 -26.91
CA GLU A 574 -25.43 -38.13 -28.20
C GLU A 574 -24.96 -39.59 -28.07
N TYR A 575 -24.22 -39.93 -27.01
CA TYR A 575 -23.83 -41.31 -26.73
C TYR A 575 -25.03 -42.25 -26.55
N GLY A 576 -26.06 -41.78 -25.81
CA GLY A 576 -27.31 -42.54 -25.65
C GLY A 576 -28.06 -42.76 -26.97
N HIS A 577 -28.15 -41.72 -27.82
CA HIS A 577 -28.79 -41.84 -29.14
C HIS A 577 -28.01 -42.71 -30.12
N ILE A 578 -26.67 -42.73 -30.06
CA ILE A 578 -25.85 -43.63 -30.87
C ILE A 578 -26.09 -45.08 -30.45
N ASP A 579 -26.04 -45.38 -29.15
CA ASP A 579 -26.31 -46.72 -28.62
C ASP A 579 -27.74 -47.21 -28.96
N GLU A 580 -28.76 -46.35 -28.83
CA GLU A 580 -30.11 -46.66 -29.28
C GLU A 580 -30.22 -46.84 -30.81
N GLY A 581 -29.53 -45.98 -31.57
CA GLY A 581 -29.54 -45.99 -33.03
C GLY A 581 -28.86 -47.22 -33.62
N ASP A 582 -27.75 -47.66 -33.03
CA ASP A 582 -27.03 -48.87 -33.41
C ASP A 582 -27.89 -50.11 -33.10
N ARG A 583 -28.54 -50.17 -31.92
CA ARG A 583 -29.51 -51.21 -31.58
C ARG A 583 -30.73 -51.23 -32.49
N TYR A 584 -31.18 -50.07 -32.99
CA TYR A 584 -32.30 -49.98 -33.93
C TYR A 584 -31.90 -50.43 -35.35
N ARG A 585 -30.71 -50.05 -35.81
CA ARG A 585 -30.15 -50.45 -37.12
C ARG A 585 -29.88 -51.95 -37.21
N GLU A 586 -29.43 -52.57 -36.13
CA GLU A 586 -29.27 -54.02 -36.04
C GLU A 586 -30.60 -54.75 -36.26
N LYS A 587 -31.72 -54.16 -35.78
CA LYS A 587 -33.07 -54.71 -35.93
C LYS A 587 -33.75 -54.36 -37.27
N HIS A 588 -33.38 -53.25 -37.91
CA HIS A 588 -34.03 -52.74 -39.12
C HIS A 588 -33.00 -52.30 -40.19
N PRO A 589 -32.44 -53.25 -40.97
CA PRO A 589 -31.49 -52.92 -42.02
C PRO A 589 -32.17 -52.11 -43.14
N GLY A 590 -31.58 -50.97 -43.50
CA GLY A 590 -32.01 -50.14 -44.64
C GLY A 590 -32.72 -48.81 -44.30
N HIS A 591 -33.05 -48.56 -43.03
CA HIS A 591 -33.71 -47.31 -42.64
C HIS A 591 -32.71 -46.13 -42.55
N ARG A 592 -33.00 -45.01 -43.25
CA ARG A 592 -32.22 -43.75 -43.13
C ARG A 592 -32.78 -42.89 -41.98
N ILE A 593 -31.92 -42.54 -41.02
CA ILE A 593 -32.26 -41.68 -39.88
C ILE A 593 -32.24 -40.21 -40.31
N ARG A 594 -33.25 -39.44 -39.88
CA ARG A 594 -33.40 -37.99 -40.14
C ARG A 594 -32.30 -37.21 -39.40
N ARG A 595 -31.65 -36.24 -40.07
CA ARG A 595 -30.70 -35.31 -39.43
C ARG A 595 -31.40 -34.48 -38.36
N GLU A 596 -30.94 -34.58 -37.12
CA GLU A 596 -31.34 -33.70 -36.02
C GLU A 596 -30.71 -32.31 -36.16
N ARG A 597 -31.36 -31.29 -35.58
CA ARG A 597 -30.87 -29.90 -35.53
C ARG A 597 -29.55 -29.81 -34.77
N VAL A 598 -28.74 -28.79 -35.08
CA VAL A 598 -27.42 -28.63 -34.46
C VAL A 598 -27.59 -28.26 -32.97
N PRO A 599 -26.80 -28.85 -32.06
CA PRO A 599 -27.01 -28.66 -30.62
C PRO A 599 -26.69 -27.23 -30.20
N GLY A 600 -27.69 -26.56 -29.64
CA GLY A 600 -27.54 -25.17 -29.15
C GLY A 600 -27.49 -24.12 -30.26
N GLU A 601 -27.92 -24.45 -31.48
CA GLU A 601 -27.94 -23.57 -32.67
C GLU A 601 -28.65 -22.23 -32.45
N GLY A 602 -29.65 -22.17 -31.57
CA GLY A 602 -30.39 -20.93 -31.26
C GLY A 602 -29.80 -20.11 -30.10
N TRP A 603 -29.55 -20.73 -28.95
CA TRP A 603 -29.23 -19.99 -27.72
C TRP A 603 -27.72 -19.74 -27.51
N LYS A 604 -26.84 -20.60 -28.05
CA LYS A 604 -25.38 -20.42 -27.87
C LYS A 604 -24.87 -19.14 -28.54
N PRO A 605 -25.22 -18.81 -29.80
CA PRO A 605 -24.79 -17.55 -30.42
C PRO A 605 -25.37 -16.33 -29.71
N ALA A 606 -26.60 -16.42 -29.20
CA ALA A 606 -27.21 -15.34 -28.42
C ALA A 606 -26.45 -15.10 -27.10
N LEU A 607 -26.10 -16.15 -26.36
CA LEU A 607 -25.31 -16.04 -25.14
C LEU A 607 -23.89 -15.52 -25.42
N LEU A 608 -23.26 -15.95 -26.53
CA LEU A 608 -21.99 -15.39 -26.97
C LEU A 608 -22.10 -13.89 -27.27
N GLY A 609 -23.17 -13.46 -27.95
CA GLY A 609 -23.42 -12.05 -28.21
C GLY A 609 -23.54 -11.22 -26.93
N ILE A 610 -24.30 -11.72 -25.95
CA ILE A 610 -24.42 -11.09 -24.62
C ILE A 610 -23.05 -11.04 -23.92
N TYR A 611 -22.30 -12.14 -23.93
CA TYR A 611 -20.96 -12.22 -23.35
C TYR A 611 -20.00 -11.19 -23.95
N LEU A 612 -19.98 -11.07 -25.28
CA LEU A 612 -19.15 -10.10 -25.99
C LEU A 612 -19.57 -8.66 -25.68
N LEU A 613 -20.87 -8.38 -25.61
CA LEU A 613 -21.40 -7.06 -25.26
C LEU A 613 -20.98 -6.64 -23.85
N VAL A 614 -21.19 -7.50 -22.86
CA VAL A 614 -20.80 -7.24 -21.46
C VAL A 614 -19.28 -7.04 -21.35
N THR A 615 -18.50 -7.90 -22.01
CA THR A 615 -17.04 -7.79 -22.01
C THR A 615 -16.56 -6.49 -22.65
N LEU A 616 -17.19 -6.07 -23.76
CA LEU A 616 -16.89 -4.80 -24.42
C LEU A 616 -17.17 -3.60 -23.50
N ILE A 617 -18.31 -3.60 -22.79
CA ILE A 617 -18.65 -2.54 -21.83
C ILE A 617 -17.59 -2.45 -20.72
N VAL A 618 -17.21 -3.58 -20.13
CA VAL A 618 -16.17 -3.62 -19.09
C VAL A 618 -14.84 -3.09 -19.63
N VAL A 619 -14.43 -3.52 -20.82
CA VAL A 619 -13.18 -3.05 -21.46
C VAL A 619 -13.23 -1.56 -21.73
N ILE A 620 -14.33 -1.00 -22.23
CA ILE A 620 -14.49 0.44 -22.44
C ILE A 620 -14.34 1.18 -21.11
N ILE A 621 -15.03 0.73 -20.05
CA ILE A 621 -14.95 1.38 -18.73
C ILE A 621 -13.51 1.36 -18.20
N LEU A 622 -12.81 0.22 -18.30
CA LEU A 622 -11.42 0.11 -17.86
C LEU A 622 -10.48 0.98 -18.69
N ILE A 623 -10.68 1.07 -20.01
CA ILE A 623 -9.88 1.96 -20.87
C ILE A 623 -10.11 3.42 -20.50
N LEU A 624 -11.36 3.84 -20.29
CA LEU A 624 -11.67 5.20 -19.85
C LEU A 624 -11.01 5.49 -18.50
N ALA A 625 -11.03 4.54 -17.57
CA ALA A 625 -10.33 4.67 -16.29
C ALA A 625 -8.83 4.88 -16.50
N VAL A 626 -8.17 4.10 -17.36
CA VAL A 626 -6.73 4.25 -17.67
C VAL A 626 -6.42 5.59 -18.35
N VAL A 627 -7.27 6.04 -19.28
CA VAL A 627 -7.07 7.30 -20.01
C VAL A 627 -7.18 8.50 -19.07
N PHE A 628 -8.24 8.56 -18.27
CA PHE A 628 -8.52 9.64 -17.33
C PHE A 628 -7.75 9.54 -16.01
N TYR A 629 -6.95 8.50 -15.83
CA TYR A 629 -6.08 8.38 -14.67
C TYR A 629 -4.93 9.40 -14.77
N GLU A 630 -4.83 10.32 -13.80
CA GLU A 630 -3.79 11.35 -13.76
C GLU A 630 -2.69 11.12 -12.72
N GLY A 631 -2.67 9.95 -12.06
CA GLY A 631 -1.72 9.68 -10.96
C GLY A 631 -2.16 10.38 -9.66
N TYR A 632 -2.21 9.63 -8.56
CA TYR A 632 -2.51 10.20 -7.24
C TYR A 632 -1.26 10.63 -6.50
#